data_AF-G2RFR0-F1
#
_entry.id   AF-G2RFR0-F1
#
_cell.length_a   1.000
_cell.length_b   1.000
_cell.length_c   1.000
_cell.angle_alpha   90.00
_cell.angle_beta   90.00
_cell.angle_gamma   90.00
#
_symmetry.space_group_name_H-M   'P 1'
#
loop_
_entity.id
_entity.type
_entity.pdbx_description
1 polymer ?
#
loop_
_entity_poly.entity_id
_entity_poly.type
_entity_poly.pdbx_seq_one_letter_code
_entity_poly.pdbx_strand_id
1 'polypeptide(L)'
;MAGIVLRNQLRTLKSVAWEETDFLLAVQHQRDADDFRQRISGESDSIAAVVRHHLRLRADDSCVVLPPESWIQGGFNLCVLVDVQSRQSSRQSSRRFVFRCPLPHKLAEHRHPGTIDEKVACEVATYCWMQEHCADVRIPHLYAFGFADGSRFVHIQQRPWYVRIRHGLRKWIYRLLGYPLLSNYVRDTRTPAVNTAYMLLEHIGPETGKMLSTTWARHRLDPSRQDRLFRGLARVMLSLARLPQPHIGSFRFNASDGTVTLTNRPLTCTTMIFENSEMPRNIQPCQVYRSTDTFASDMLTLHDNYLLHYRHAVRNTKDAQERIAIRTLLRAVMHHFVPPDHRHGPFLLQLTDIHQSNIFVDDDWNVTCLLDLEWICALPAQMLAVPHWLTDCAVDDIVGAEYETFDQVRRKFLSAMDQEIKTSRLAHDVPITRTMQDSWSSKAVWFWLCIMSINGWLFVFEDHILPKFGASKDLVPELKQVSALWIEDIDAVVKNKVEDEAKYQEELCSLFASQGAPKDSPSTLAEDNQPPQAIPL
;
A
#
# COMPACT_ATOMS: atom_id res chain seq x y z
N MET A 1 -1.22 3.51 36.93
CA MET A 1 -1.46 2.40 35.98
C MET A 1 -0.23 2.29 35.11
N ALA A 2 0.39 1.11 35.06
CA ALA A 2 1.50 0.86 34.16
C ALA A 2 0.98 0.78 32.72
N GLY A 3 1.54 1.57 31.82
CA GLY A 3 1.12 1.56 30.43
C GLY A 3 2.20 2.12 29.53
N ILE A 4 2.24 1.62 28.31
CA ILE A 4 3.20 2.02 27.28
C ILE A 4 2.46 2.94 26.33
N VAL A 5 3.02 4.12 26.06
CA VAL A 5 2.43 5.05 25.08
C VAL A 5 2.90 4.64 23.70
N LEU A 6 1.97 4.15 22.88
CA LEU A 6 2.18 3.83 21.47
C LEU A 6 1.20 4.68 20.66
N ARG A 7 1.70 5.41 19.64
CA ARG A 7 0.87 6.30 18.79
C ARG A 7 -0.03 7.27 19.58
N ASN A 8 0.52 7.90 20.63
CA ASN A 8 -0.20 8.83 21.52
C ASN A 8 -1.38 8.22 22.31
N GLN A 9 -1.49 6.90 22.37
CA GLN A 9 -2.47 6.20 23.19
C GLN A 9 -1.77 5.42 24.30
N LEU A 10 -2.29 5.51 25.53
CA LEU A 10 -1.81 4.70 26.65
C LEU A 10 -2.34 3.28 26.49
N ARG A 11 -1.44 2.30 26.36
CA ARG A 11 -1.77 0.90 26.16
C ARG A 11 -1.47 0.12 27.42
N THR A 12 -2.39 -0.75 27.82
CA THR A 12 -2.27 -1.61 29.00
C THR A 12 -2.00 -3.05 28.56
N LEU A 13 -1.40 -3.86 29.43
CA LEU A 13 -1.18 -5.28 29.15
C LEU A 13 -2.51 -5.99 28.80
N LYS A 14 -3.59 -5.70 29.55
CA LYS A 14 -4.91 -6.28 29.29
C LYS A 14 -5.46 -5.91 27.91
N SER A 15 -5.31 -4.65 27.47
CA SER A 15 -5.77 -4.27 26.12
C SER A 15 -4.97 -4.96 25.03
N VAL A 16 -3.65 -5.07 25.21
CA VAL A 16 -2.74 -5.56 24.16
C VAL A 16 -2.79 -7.08 24.02
N ALA A 17 -2.98 -7.82 25.11
CA ALA A 17 -2.99 -9.29 25.08
C ALA A 17 -4.11 -9.88 24.20
N TRP A 18 -5.17 -9.11 23.91
CA TRP A 18 -6.30 -9.54 23.08
C TRP A 18 -6.26 -9.04 21.64
N GLU A 19 -5.31 -8.17 21.30
CA GLU A 19 -5.15 -7.66 19.95
C GLU A 19 -4.48 -8.70 19.04
N GLU A 20 -4.82 -8.70 17.75
CA GLU A 20 -4.17 -9.59 16.77
C GLU A 20 -2.84 -9.02 16.24
N THR A 21 -2.57 -7.74 16.48
CA THR A 21 -1.37 -7.06 16.02
C THR A 21 -0.21 -7.27 16.98
N ASP A 22 0.98 -7.57 16.45
CA ASP A 22 2.20 -7.70 17.26
C ASP A 22 2.61 -6.34 17.83
N PHE A 23 2.39 -6.21 19.14
CA PHE A 23 2.68 -4.99 19.87
C PHE A 23 4.18 -4.80 20.14
N LEU A 24 4.93 -5.89 20.32
CA LEU A 24 6.38 -5.84 20.52
C LEU A 24 7.05 -5.25 19.27
N LEU A 25 6.66 -5.75 18.10
CA LEU A 25 7.09 -5.25 16.80
C LEU A 25 6.66 -3.79 16.61
N ALA A 26 5.45 -3.41 17.02
CA ALA A 26 4.99 -2.03 16.94
C ALA A 26 5.83 -1.06 17.78
N VAL A 27 6.22 -1.46 19.01
CA VAL A 27 7.10 -0.69 19.89
C VAL A 27 8.50 -0.57 19.29
N GLN A 28 9.04 -1.66 18.74
CA GLN A 28 10.33 -1.64 18.06
C GLN A 28 10.31 -0.67 16.86
N HIS A 29 9.27 -0.73 16.03
CA HIS A 29 9.09 0.17 14.90
C HIS A 29 9.00 1.64 15.31
N GLN A 30 8.40 1.96 16.45
CA GLN A 30 8.37 3.34 16.93
C GLN A 30 9.79 3.83 17.26
N ARG A 31 10.60 3.00 17.94
CA ARG A 31 12.00 3.34 18.24
C ARG A 31 12.83 3.50 16.97
N ASP A 32 12.72 2.55 16.04
CA ASP A 32 13.45 2.60 14.77
C ASP A 32 13.06 3.82 13.91
N ALA A 33 11.80 4.26 13.99
CA ALA A 33 11.32 5.47 13.34
C ALA A 33 11.90 6.74 13.97
N ASP A 34 11.97 6.80 15.30
CA ASP A 34 12.56 7.92 16.03
C ASP A 34 14.06 8.03 15.76
N ASP A 35 14.79 6.90 15.77
CA ASP A 35 16.21 6.83 15.43
C ASP A 35 16.47 7.28 13.98
N PHE A 36 15.64 6.81 13.05
CA PHE A 36 15.72 7.22 11.66
C PHE A 36 15.45 8.72 11.50
N ARG A 37 14.44 9.26 12.19
CA ARG A 37 14.12 10.70 12.18
C ARG A 37 15.28 11.53 12.70
N GLN A 38 15.91 11.12 13.81
CA GLN A 38 17.08 11.80 14.36
C GLN A 38 18.25 11.80 13.38
N ARG A 39 18.51 10.65 12.73
CA ARG A 39 19.55 10.54 11.69
C ARG A 39 19.30 11.49 10.52
N ILE A 40 18.08 11.53 9.99
CA ILE A 40 17.70 12.43 8.88
C ILE A 40 17.81 13.90 9.32
N SER A 41 17.49 14.22 10.57
CA SER A 41 17.67 15.57 11.13
C SER A 41 19.13 16.00 11.13
N GLY A 42 20.05 15.10 11.51
CA GLY A 42 21.49 15.31 11.41
C GLY A 42 22.00 15.51 9.98
N GLU A 43 21.26 15.05 8.95
CA GLU A 43 21.60 15.21 7.54
C GLU A 43 20.88 16.40 6.85
N SER A 44 20.22 17.29 7.62
CA SER A 44 19.43 18.42 7.08
C SER A 44 20.23 19.31 6.12
N ASP A 45 21.50 19.59 6.40
CA ASP A 45 22.35 20.41 5.52
C ASP A 45 22.65 19.70 4.19
N SER A 46 22.88 18.38 4.23
CA SER A 46 23.08 17.55 3.04
C SER A 46 21.81 17.49 2.19
N ILE A 47 20.65 17.37 2.83
CA ILE A 47 19.34 17.39 2.17
C ILE A 47 19.12 18.76 1.50
N ALA A 48 19.39 19.86 2.20
CA ALA A 48 19.32 21.20 1.63
C ALA A 48 20.25 21.34 0.42
N ALA A 49 21.49 20.87 0.50
CA ALA A 49 22.44 20.90 -0.61
C ALA A 49 21.95 20.11 -1.84
N VAL A 50 21.37 18.93 -1.63
CA VAL A 50 20.78 18.12 -2.70
C VAL A 50 19.59 18.82 -3.35
N VAL A 51 18.67 19.38 -2.55
CA VAL A 51 17.51 20.12 -3.06
C VAL A 51 17.95 21.36 -3.85
N ARG A 52 18.93 22.14 -3.33
CA ARG A 52 19.52 23.27 -4.03
C ARG A 52 20.08 22.88 -5.39
N HIS A 53 20.79 21.77 -5.45
CA HIS A 53 21.39 21.26 -6.68
C HIS A 53 20.32 20.86 -7.70
N HIS A 54 19.32 20.07 -7.30
CA HIS A 54 18.26 19.59 -8.19
C HIS A 54 17.38 20.71 -8.73
N LEU A 55 17.07 21.69 -7.90
CA LEU A 55 16.26 22.86 -8.27
C LEU A 55 17.09 23.97 -8.95
N ARG A 56 18.42 23.82 -9.06
CA ARG A 56 19.34 24.80 -9.64
C ARG A 56 19.24 26.18 -9.00
N LEU A 57 19.12 26.20 -7.68
CA LEU A 57 19.00 27.43 -6.91
C LEU A 57 20.28 28.26 -7.03
N ARG A 58 20.13 29.59 -7.12
CA ARG A 58 21.25 30.53 -7.14
C ARG A 58 21.84 30.68 -5.73
N ALA A 59 23.03 31.28 -5.65
CA ALA A 59 23.71 31.51 -4.38
C ALA A 59 22.88 32.36 -3.40
N ASP A 60 22.05 33.28 -3.92
CA ASP A 60 21.21 34.21 -3.17
C ASP A 60 19.82 33.66 -2.80
N ASP A 61 19.41 32.52 -3.38
CA ASP A 61 18.17 31.84 -3.00
C ASP A 61 18.37 31.12 -1.66
N SER A 62 17.37 31.14 -0.78
CA SER A 62 17.40 30.39 0.48
C SER A 62 16.77 29.01 0.30
N CYS A 63 17.31 28.01 0.98
CA CYS A 63 16.78 26.64 1.00
C CYS A 63 16.98 26.09 2.41
N VAL A 64 15.88 25.92 3.13
CA VAL A 64 15.89 25.57 4.55
C VAL A 64 15.03 24.33 4.75
N VAL A 65 15.62 23.30 5.34
CA VAL A 65 14.87 22.14 5.83
C VAL A 65 14.11 22.58 7.09
N LEU A 66 12.81 22.37 7.10
CA LEU A 66 11.96 22.70 8.25
C LEU A 66 12.25 21.76 9.43
N PRO A 67 11.96 22.18 10.67
CA PRO A 67 12.34 21.40 11.84
C PRO A 67 11.52 20.10 11.96
N PRO A 68 12.02 19.06 12.64
CA PRO A 68 11.43 17.72 12.63
C PRO A 68 9.96 17.62 13.09
N GLU A 69 9.48 18.59 13.88
CA GLU A 69 8.09 18.67 14.34
C GLU A 69 7.12 18.97 13.19
N SER A 70 7.62 19.55 12.09
CA SER A 70 6.84 19.85 10.89
C SER A 70 6.79 18.69 9.89
N TRP A 71 7.59 17.64 10.10
CA TRP A 71 7.69 16.52 9.16
C TRP A 71 6.47 15.62 9.23
N ILE A 72 6.12 15.04 8.10
CA ILE A 72 4.97 14.14 7.98
C ILE A 72 5.51 12.71 7.91
N GLN A 73 5.09 11.85 8.83
CA GLN A 73 5.45 10.44 8.80
C GLN A 73 4.24 9.61 8.36
N GLY A 74 4.37 8.95 7.21
CA GLY A 74 3.41 7.96 6.72
C GLY A 74 3.75 6.54 7.17
N GLY A 75 3.05 5.55 6.62
CA GLY A 75 3.25 4.13 6.95
C GLY A 75 4.64 3.59 6.56
N PHE A 76 5.16 4.01 5.41
CA PHE A 76 6.43 3.52 4.84
C PHE A 76 7.46 4.62 4.56
N ASN A 77 7.12 5.89 4.78
CA ASN A 77 7.96 7.01 4.36
C ASN A 77 7.94 8.16 5.36
N LEU A 78 9.07 8.83 5.49
CA LEU A 78 9.23 10.10 6.19
C LEU A 78 9.31 11.24 5.16
N CYS A 79 8.41 12.20 5.25
CA CYS A 79 8.34 13.37 4.38
C CYS A 79 8.91 14.59 5.10
N VAL A 80 10.13 14.97 4.72
CA VAL A 80 10.85 16.15 5.20
C VAL A 80 10.40 17.36 4.38
N LEU A 81 9.92 18.41 5.04
CA LEU A 81 9.48 19.63 4.37
C LEU A 81 10.67 20.57 4.15
N VAL A 82 10.78 21.10 2.93
CA VAL A 82 11.87 22.01 2.55
C VAL A 82 11.28 23.30 1.97
N ASP A 83 11.60 24.43 2.60
CA ASP A 83 11.18 25.75 2.16
C ASP A 83 12.28 26.43 1.35
N VAL A 84 11.91 26.89 0.15
CA VAL A 84 12.80 27.57 -0.78
C VAL A 84 12.25 28.96 -1.06
N GLN A 85 13.06 30.00 -0.84
CA GLN A 85 12.68 31.37 -1.17
C GLN A 85 13.60 31.89 -2.27
N SER A 86 12.99 32.33 -3.38
CA SER A 86 13.74 32.95 -4.47
C SER A 86 13.62 34.47 -4.45
N ARG A 87 14.75 35.15 -4.68
CA ARG A 87 14.85 36.62 -4.75
C ARG A 87 14.67 37.18 -6.16
N GLN A 88 14.34 36.34 -7.15
CA GLN A 88 14.36 36.70 -8.58
C GLN A 88 13.26 37.65 -9.07
N SER A 89 12.27 37.98 -8.24
CA SER A 89 11.17 38.88 -8.61
C SER A 89 10.88 39.84 -7.47
N SER A 90 10.41 41.05 -7.78
CA SER A 90 10.00 42.10 -6.82
C SER A 90 8.94 41.64 -5.80
N ARG A 91 8.41 40.42 -5.95
CA ARG A 91 7.69 39.65 -4.92
C ARG A 91 8.55 38.45 -4.50
N GLN A 92 8.89 38.40 -3.21
CA GLN A 92 9.47 37.23 -2.56
C GLN A 92 8.49 36.05 -2.70
N SER A 93 8.82 35.07 -3.54
CA SER A 93 8.02 33.86 -3.68
C SER A 93 8.64 32.74 -2.85
N SER A 94 7.93 32.32 -1.79
CA SER A 94 8.26 31.11 -1.04
C SER A 94 7.57 29.92 -1.68
N ARG A 95 8.30 28.82 -1.87
CA ARG A 95 7.76 27.54 -2.35
C ARG A 95 8.22 26.42 -1.43
N ARG A 96 7.31 25.51 -1.13
CA ARG A 96 7.58 24.33 -0.31
C ARG A 96 7.74 23.10 -1.19
N PHE A 97 8.61 22.20 -0.77
CA PHE A 97 8.87 20.91 -1.40
C PHE A 97 8.82 19.80 -0.35
N VAL A 98 8.57 18.59 -0.81
CA VAL A 98 8.56 17.38 0.02
C VAL A 98 9.75 16.51 -0.38
N PHE A 99 10.67 16.28 0.56
CA PHE A 99 11.76 15.34 0.43
C PHE A 99 11.35 14.04 1.14
N ARG A 100 10.88 13.07 0.35
CA ARG A 100 10.31 11.80 0.80
C ARG A 100 11.40 10.74 0.90
N CYS A 101 11.62 10.21 2.11
CA CYS A 101 12.59 9.15 2.40
C CYS A 101 11.85 7.87 2.82
N PRO A 102 12.09 6.70 2.19
CA PRO A 102 11.55 5.43 2.67
C PRO A 102 12.09 5.06 4.05
N LEU A 103 11.27 4.41 4.87
CA LEU A 103 11.62 3.93 6.21
C LEU A 103 12.22 2.52 6.14
N PRO A 104 13.53 2.32 6.41
CA PRO A 104 14.18 1.01 6.25
C PRO A 104 13.56 -0.11 7.11
N HIS A 105 13.17 0.22 8.35
CA HIS A 105 12.55 -0.71 9.30
C HIS A 105 11.10 -1.11 8.93
N LYS A 106 10.52 -0.49 7.90
CA LYS A 106 9.20 -0.84 7.35
C LYS A 106 9.28 -1.65 6.05
N LEU A 107 10.48 -1.81 5.51
CA LEU A 107 10.70 -2.40 4.19
C LEU A 107 11.58 -3.65 4.26
N ALA A 108 11.69 -4.27 5.44
CA ALA A 108 12.52 -5.45 5.67
C ALA A 108 13.97 -5.32 5.15
N GLU A 109 14.51 -4.10 5.03
CA GLU A 109 15.78 -3.83 4.33
C GLU A 109 16.95 -4.59 4.98
N HIS A 110 16.91 -4.76 6.29
CA HIS A 110 17.92 -5.52 7.04
C HIS A 110 17.96 -7.01 6.63
N ARG A 111 16.81 -7.62 6.32
CA ARG A 111 16.72 -9.03 5.89
C ARG A 111 16.88 -9.19 4.39
N HIS A 112 16.37 -8.23 3.63
CA HIS A 112 16.37 -8.23 2.19
C HIS A 112 16.95 -6.91 1.65
N PRO A 113 18.28 -6.76 1.60
CA PRO A 113 18.91 -5.56 1.08
C PRO A 113 18.47 -5.26 -0.36
N GLY A 114 18.20 -3.99 -0.65
CA GLY A 114 17.72 -3.51 -1.94
C GLY A 114 16.18 -3.38 -2.06
N THR A 115 15.44 -3.64 -0.98
CA THR A 115 13.97 -3.49 -0.97
C THR A 115 13.55 -2.03 -0.99
N ILE A 116 14.33 -1.16 -0.34
CA ILE A 116 14.18 0.30 -0.45
C ILE A 116 14.26 0.73 -1.92
N ASP A 117 15.29 0.29 -2.63
CA ASP A 117 15.50 0.66 -4.03
C ASP A 117 14.46 0.04 -4.96
N GLU A 118 14.00 -1.20 -4.67
CA GLU A 118 12.88 -1.83 -5.36
C GLU A 118 11.61 -0.96 -5.24
N LYS A 119 11.25 -0.55 -4.02
CA LYS A 119 10.08 0.29 -3.76
C LYS A 119 10.19 1.65 -4.47
N VAL A 120 11.30 2.36 -4.29
CA VAL A 120 11.51 3.68 -4.92
C VAL A 120 11.47 3.55 -6.44
N ALA A 121 12.06 2.48 -7.00
CA ALA A 121 12.03 2.25 -8.44
C ALA A 121 10.60 1.99 -8.95
N CYS A 122 9.75 1.35 -8.16
CA CYS A 122 8.34 1.15 -8.51
C CYS A 122 7.56 2.47 -8.46
N GLU A 123 7.68 3.23 -7.38
CA GLU A 123 6.98 4.50 -7.21
C GLU A 123 7.36 5.50 -8.31
N VAL A 124 8.66 5.67 -8.58
CA VAL A 124 9.18 6.53 -9.66
C VAL A 124 8.67 6.09 -11.03
N ALA A 125 8.61 4.78 -11.27
CA ALA A 125 8.10 4.25 -12.54
C ALA A 125 6.62 4.57 -12.73
N THR A 126 5.83 4.47 -11.67
CA THR A 126 4.42 4.87 -11.67
C THR A 126 4.27 6.36 -11.99
N TYR A 127 5.06 7.25 -11.36
CA TYR A 127 5.09 8.68 -11.72
C TYR A 127 5.39 8.87 -13.21
N CYS A 128 6.43 8.21 -13.73
CA CYS A 128 6.79 8.33 -15.15
C CYS A 128 5.68 7.84 -16.08
N TRP A 129 5.03 6.73 -15.73
CA TRP A 129 3.95 6.13 -16.52
C TRP A 129 2.71 7.03 -16.55
N MET A 130 2.27 7.50 -15.38
CA MET A 130 1.09 8.36 -15.25
C MET A 130 1.29 9.73 -15.90
N GLN A 131 2.48 10.33 -15.78
CA GLN A 131 2.80 11.59 -16.46
C GLN A 131 2.70 11.50 -17.99
N GLU A 132 2.90 10.30 -18.56
CA GLU A 132 2.84 10.07 -20.01
C GLU A 132 1.44 9.62 -20.46
N HIS A 133 0.75 8.78 -19.68
CA HIS A 133 -0.48 8.12 -20.11
C HIS A 133 -1.76 8.57 -19.37
N CYS A 134 -1.67 9.27 -18.24
CA CYS A 134 -2.80 9.64 -17.41
C CYS A 134 -2.82 11.16 -17.14
N ALA A 135 -2.76 11.96 -18.20
CA ALA A 135 -2.68 13.42 -18.10
C ALA A 135 -3.93 14.08 -17.50
N ASP A 136 -5.05 13.36 -17.47
CA ASP A 136 -6.31 13.77 -16.84
C ASP A 136 -6.31 13.60 -15.32
N VAL A 137 -5.37 12.82 -14.76
CA VAL A 137 -5.21 12.62 -13.33
C VAL A 137 -4.03 13.45 -12.83
N ARG A 138 -4.31 14.48 -12.05
CA ARG A 138 -3.28 15.30 -11.41
C ARG A 138 -2.59 14.50 -10.30
N ILE A 139 -1.26 14.40 -10.39
CA ILE A 139 -0.38 13.81 -9.37
C ILE A 139 0.76 14.79 -9.06
N PRO A 140 1.38 14.79 -7.86
CA PRO A 140 2.48 15.68 -7.52
C PRO A 140 3.59 15.72 -8.57
N HIS A 141 4.22 16.87 -8.77
CA HIS A 141 5.38 16.91 -9.64
C HIS A 141 6.58 16.23 -8.96
N LEU A 142 7.16 15.22 -9.63
CA LEU A 142 8.42 14.61 -9.24
C LEU A 142 9.58 15.38 -9.90
N TYR A 143 10.39 16.05 -9.09
CA TYR A 143 11.50 16.89 -9.57
C TYR A 143 12.79 16.09 -9.74
N ALA A 144 13.06 15.20 -8.78
CA ALA A 144 14.28 14.40 -8.71
C ALA A 144 14.10 13.21 -7.77
N PHE A 145 14.99 12.24 -7.85
CA PHE A 145 15.05 11.11 -6.91
C PHE A 145 16.46 10.53 -6.86
N GLY A 146 16.74 9.76 -5.82
CA GLY A 146 17.98 9.02 -5.65
C GLY A 146 17.76 7.67 -5.00
N PHE A 147 18.60 6.71 -5.37
CA PHE A 147 18.63 5.36 -4.82
C PHE A 147 19.72 5.23 -3.74
N ALA A 148 19.59 4.21 -2.90
CA ALA A 148 20.56 3.88 -1.86
C ALA A 148 21.91 3.45 -2.46
N ASP A 149 21.94 2.90 -3.68
CA ASP A 149 23.16 2.63 -4.45
C ASP A 149 23.95 3.90 -4.87
N GLY A 150 23.41 5.08 -4.58
CA GLY A 150 24.02 6.38 -4.88
C GLY A 150 23.73 6.92 -6.28
N SER A 151 22.95 6.21 -7.10
CA SER A 151 22.47 6.73 -8.38
C SER A 151 21.37 7.78 -8.17
N ARG A 152 21.49 8.90 -8.88
CA ARG A 152 20.64 10.10 -8.70
C ARG A 152 20.15 10.57 -10.04
N PHE A 153 18.90 11.02 -10.07
CA PHE A 153 18.21 11.40 -11.29
C PHE A 153 17.47 12.71 -11.10
N VAL A 154 17.48 13.54 -12.14
CA VAL A 154 16.81 14.84 -12.15
C VAL A 154 15.95 14.95 -13.40
N HIS A 155 14.83 15.66 -13.29
CA HIS A 155 13.94 15.89 -14.41
C HIS A 155 14.64 16.64 -15.56
N ILE A 156 14.37 16.24 -16.80
CA ILE A 156 15.03 16.77 -18.01
C ILE A 156 14.84 18.28 -18.19
N GLN A 157 13.76 18.85 -17.67
CA GLN A 157 13.53 20.31 -17.71
C GLN A 157 14.58 21.09 -16.92
N GLN A 158 15.15 20.47 -15.87
CA GLN A 158 16.27 20.99 -15.10
C GLN A 158 17.61 20.68 -15.78
N ARG A 159 17.68 20.47 -17.09
CA ARG A 159 18.93 20.27 -17.83
C ARG A 159 19.10 21.34 -18.91
N PRO A 160 20.34 21.63 -19.35
CA PRO A 160 20.57 22.59 -20.42
C PRO A 160 19.82 22.19 -21.70
N TRP A 161 19.44 23.18 -22.50
CA TRP A 161 18.59 23.00 -23.68
C TRP A 161 19.10 21.92 -24.66
N TYR A 162 20.43 21.80 -24.86
CA TYR A 162 21.00 20.79 -25.76
C TYR A 162 20.78 19.35 -25.27
N VAL A 163 20.78 19.13 -23.94
CA VAL A 163 20.46 17.82 -23.35
C VAL A 163 18.98 17.50 -23.57
N ARG A 164 18.11 18.50 -23.44
CA ARG A 164 16.66 18.37 -23.66
C ARG A 164 16.34 17.95 -25.09
N ILE A 165 16.97 18.59 -26.08
CA ILE A 165 16.78 18.25 -27.50
C ILE A 165 17.25 16.83 -27.80
N ARG A 166 18.47 16.46 -27.37
CA ARG A 166 19.00 15.10 -27.56
C ARG A 166 18.11 14.05 -26.92
N HIS A 167 17.58 14.30 -25.73
CA HIS A 167 16.67 13.40 -25.04
C HIS A 167 15.32 13.29 -25.76
N GLY A 168 14.78 14.42 -26.25
CA GLY A 168 13.56 14.43 -27.06
C GLY A 168 13.69 13.58 -28.33
N LEU A 169 14.81 13.70 -29.06
CA LEU A 169 15.12 12.85 -30.22
C LEU A 169 15.20 11.37 -29.82
N ARG A 170 15.85 11.05 -28.70
CA ARG A 170 15.93 9.67 -28.18
C ARG A 170 14.54 9.13 -27.84
N LYS A 171 13.68 9.89 -27.16
CA LYS A 171 12.28 9.48 -26.87
C LYS A 171 11.50 9.22 -28.17
N TRP A 172 11.68 10.08 -29.18
CA TRP A 172 11.03 9.90 -30.48
C TRP A 172 11.46 8.60 -31.16
N ILE A 173 12.77 8.30 -31.18
CA ILE A 173 13.31 7.03 -31.71
C ILE A 173 12.75 5.83 -30.94
N TYR A 174 12.69 5.89 -29.61
CA TYR A 174 12.15 4.81 -28.79
C TYR A 174 10.68 4.52 -29.11
N ARG A 175 9.86 5.57 -29.24
CA ARG A 175 8.44 5.42 -29.64
C ARG A 175 8.31 4.85 -31.06
N LEU A 176 9.15 5.30 -32.00
CA LEU A 176 9.11 4.84 -33.40
C LEU A 176 9.48 3.35 -33.51
N LEU A 177 10.44 2.88 -32.71
CA LEU A 177 10.92 1.50 -32.72
C LEU A 177 10.14 0.56 -31.78
N GLY A 178 9.12 1.05 -31.08
CA GLY A 178 8.33 0.25 -30.14
C GLY A 178 9.10 -0.18 -28.88
N TYR A 179 10.15 0.53 -28.51
CA TYR A 179 10.90 0.26 -27.28
C TYR A 179 10.13 0.68 -26.02
N PRO A 180 10.53 0.16 -24.84
CA PRO A 180 9.94 0.56 -23.56
C PRO A 180 9.92 2.08 -23.34
N LEU A 181 9.01 2.55 -22.49
CA LEU A 181 8.85 3.97 -22.18
C LEU A 181 10.16 4.55 -21.63
N LEU A 182 10.75 5.48 -22.37
CA LEU A 182 11.91 6.24 -21.88
C LEU A 182 11.42 7.40 -21.02
N SER A 183 11.86 7.42 -19.75
CA SER A 183 11.45 8.43 -18.78
C SER A 183 11.93 9.85 -19.13
N ASN A 184 11.40 10.85 -18.44
CA ASN A 184 11.87 12.23 -18.52
C ASN A 184 12.98 12.55 -17.50
N TYR A 185 13.58 11.54 -16.87
CA TYR A 185 14.62 11.71 -15.84
C TYR A 185 15.96 11.23 -16.36
N VAL A 186 17.01 12.00 -16.06
CA VAL A 186 18.37 11.68 -16.49
C VAL A 186 19.31 11.63 -15.30
N ARG A 187 20.28 10.73 -15.36
CA ARG A 187 21.28 10.55 -14.31
C ARG A 187 22.08 11.83 -14.11
N ASP A 188 22.26 12.23 -12.85
CA ASP A 188 23.08 13.37 -12.47
C ASP A 188 24.17 12.95 -11.48
N THR A 189 25.40 12.85 -11.97
CA THR A 189 26.56 12.42 -11.17
C THR A 189 27.14 13.53 -10.31
N ARG A 190 26.70 14.78 -10.49
CA ARG A 190 27.22 15.96 -9.78
C ARG A 190 26.46 16.27 -8.50
N THR A 191 25.31 15.63 -8.29
CA THR A 191 24.48 15.87 -7.11
C THR A 191 25.22 15.42 -5.85
N PRO A 192 25.18 16.22 -4.77
CA PRO A 192 25.75 15.83 -3.48
C PRO A 192 25.24 14.48 -2.98
N ALA A 193 26.06 13.79 -2.18
CA ALA A 193 25.66 12.52 -1.59
C ALA A 193 24.76 12.73 -0.37
N VAL A 194 23.78 11.85 -0.23
CA VAL A 194 22.88 11.69 0.92
C VAL A 194 22.80 10.19 1.19
N ASN A 195 22.83 9.77 2.46
CA ASN A 195 22.94 8.35 2.85
C ASN A 195 21.58 7.66 2.93
N THR A 196 20.64 8.06 2.08
CA THR A 196 19.30 7.47 2.00
C THR A 196 18.74 7.63 0.60
N ALA A 197 17.92 6.68 0.16
CA ALA A 197 17.09 6.84 -1.02
C ALA A 197 16.05 7.93 -0.77
N TYR A 198 15.69 8.69 -1.80
CA TYR A 198 14.75 9.80 -1.65
C TYR A 198 14.01 10.13 -2.94
N MET A 199 12.90 10.83 -2.79
CA MET A 199 12.16 11.48 -3.87
C MET A 199 11.91 12.95 -3.51
N LEU A 200 12.19 13.86 -4.44
CA LEU A 200 11.88 15.28 -4.30
C LEU A 200 10.58 15.58 -5.05
N LEU A 201 9.53 15.85 -4.29
CA LEU A 201 8.17 16.02 -4.75
C LEU A 201 7.68 17.46 -4.52
N GLU A 202 6.67 17.83 -5.29
CA GLU A 202 5.85 19.00 -5.04
C GLU A 202 5.11 18.90 -3.71
N HIS A 203 5.12 19.98 -2.93
CA HIS A 203 4.21 20.12 -1.81
C HIS A 203 2.85 20.60 -2.32
N ILE A 204 1.80 19.81 -2.09
CA ILE A 204 0.43 20.19 -2.46
C ILE A 204 -0.11 21.18 -1.42
N GLY A 205 -0.27 22.44 -1.82
CA GLY A 205 -0.80 23.49 -0.97
C GLY A 205 -2.34 23.58 -0.98
N PRO A 206 -2.91 24.44 -0.12
CA PRO A 206 -4.36 24.61 0.01
C PRO A 206 -5.04 25.11 -1.26
N GLU A 207 -4.30 25.71 -2.20
CA GLU A 207 -4.79 26.11 -3.52
C GLU A 207 -5.22 24.92 -4.39
N THR A 208 -4.65 23.74 -4.15
CA THR A 208 -5.02 22.51 -4.87
C THR A 208 -6.19 21.79 -4.20
N GLY A 209 -6.48 22.08 -2.93
CA GLY A 209 -7.56 21.45 -2.18
C GLY A 209 -7.11 20.97 -0.80
N LYS A 210 -7.93 20.11 -0.18
CA LYS A 210 -7.68 19.50 1.13
C LYS A 210 -7.72 17.97 1.00
N MET A 211 -7.03 17.27 1.89
CA MET A 211 -7.15 15.81 2.01
C MET A 211 -8.61 15.42 2.29
N LEU A 212 -9.15 14.45 1.56
CA LEU A 212 -10.53 14.00 1.70
C LEU A 212 -10.80 13.54 3.14
N SER A 213 -9.86 12.84 3.78
CA SER A 213 -9.97 12.39 5.18
C SER A 213 -10.27 13.53 6.17
N THR A 214 -9.76 14.74 5.92
CA THR A 214 -10.01 15.91 6.80
C THR A 214 -11.44 16.46 6.69
N THR A 215 -12.13 16.20 5.59
CA THR A 215 -13.48 16.70 5.32
C THR A 215 -14.54 15.59 5.31
N TRP A 216 -14.11 14.32 5.36
CA TRP A 216 -14.95 13.13 5.24
C TRP A 216 -16.09 13.10 6.25
N ALA A 217 -15.76 13.10 7.55
CA ALA A 217 -16.75 12.98 8.63
C ALA A 217 -17.86 14.04 8.56
N ARG A 218 -17.54 15.24 8.06
CA ARG A 218 -18.48 16.37 7.96
C ARG A 218 -19.41 16.28 6.77
N HIS A 219 -18.93 15.75 5.64
CA HIS A 219 -19.62 15.87 4.35
C HIS A 219 -20.01 14.54 3.72
N ARG A 220 -19.65 13.39 4.30
CA ARG A 220 -19.95 12.07 3.75
C ARG A 220 -21.42 11.78 3.51
N LEU A 221 -22.34 12.47 4.15
CA LEU A 221 -23.79 12.28 3.95
C LEU A 221 -24.39 13.23 2.90
N ASP A 222 -23.60 14.13 2.29
CA ASP A 222 -24.04 15.05 1.25
C ASP A 222 -24.07 14.32 -0.13
N PRO A 223 -25.26 14.12 -0.73
CA PRO A 223 -25.39 13.36 -1.98
C PRO A 223 -24.69 14.01 -3.17
N SER A 224 -24.64 15.35 -3.22
CA SER A 224 -24.05 16.07 -4.37
C SER A 224 -22.54 15.96 -4.37
N ARG A 225 -21.94 16.00 -3.17
CA ARG A 225 -20.50 15.80 -2.98
C ARG A 225 -20.10 14.36 -3.25
N GLN A 226 -20.89 13.39 -2.76
CA GLN A 226 -20.68 11.97 -3.05
C GLN A 226 -20.67 11.70 -4.56
N ASP A 227 -21.65 12.23 -5.30
CA ASP A 227 -21.74 12.01 -6.75
C ASP A 227 -20.50 12.53 -7.49
N ARG A 228 -20.03 13.74 -7.15
CA ARG A 228 -18.80 14.31 -7.73
C ARG A 228 -17.55 13.52 -7.36
N LEU A 229 -17.45 13.07 -6.11
CA LEU A 229 -16.38 12.19 -5.67
C LEU A 229 -16.37 10.87 -6.45
N PHE A 230 -17.52 10.22 -6.59
CA PHE A 230 -17.63 8.93 -7.30
C PHE A 230 -17.22 9.06 -8.76
N ARG A 231 -17.66 10.12 -9.44
CA ARG A 231 -17.21 10.41 -10.82
C ARG A 231 -15.71 10.65 -10.89
N GLY A 232 -15.15 11.44 -9.96
CA GLY A 232 -13.71 11.71 -9.90
C GLY A 232 -12.88 10.44 -9.70
N LEU A 233 -13.27 9.60 -8.74
CA LEU A 233 -12.61 8.32 -8.47
C LEU A 233 -12.77 7.33 -9.63
N ALA A 234 -13.97 7.23 -10.21
CA ALA A 234 -14.19 6.41 -11.39
C ALA A 234 -13.29 6.83 -12.55
N ARG A 235 -13.16 8.14 -12.81
CA ARG A 235 -12.23 8.65 -13.83
C ARG A 235 -10.79 8.26 -13.57
N VAL A 236 -10.31 8.37 -12.33
CA VAL A 236 -8.95 7.94 -11.95
C VAL A 236 -8.76 6.44 -12.22
N MET A 237 -9.69 5.60 -11.76
CA MET A 237 -9.63 4.15 -11.97
C MET A 237 -9.66 3.78 -13.46
N LEU A 238 -10.51 4.42 -14.25
CA LEU A 238 -10.61 4.19 -15.69
C LEU A 238 -9.38 4.68 -16.46
N SER A 239 -8.79 5.81 -16.07
CA SER A 239 -7.57 6.33 -16.69
C SER A 239 -6.38 5.40 -16.49
N LEU A 240 -6.25 4.80 -15.29
CA LEU A 240 -5.26 3.77 -15.01
C LEU A 240 -5.54 2.47 -15.76
N ALA A 241 -6.79 2.00 -15.74
CA ALA A 241 -7.20 0.76 -16.39
C ALA A 241 -7.20 0.85 -17.92
N ARG A 242 -7.06 2.05 -18.51
CA ARG A 242 -7.22 2.32 -19.95
C ARG A 242 -6.38 1.43 -20.88
N LEU A 243 -5.18 1.06 -20.45
CA LEU A 243 -4.24 0.27 -21.26
C LEU A 243 -4.02 -1.12 -20.64
N PRO A 244 -4.34 -2.20 -21.37
CA PRO A 244 -4.10 -3.54 -20.86
C PRO A 244 -2.60 -3.81 -20.77
N GLN A 245 -2.21 -4.58 -19.76
CA GLN A 245 -0.85 -4.96 -19.46
C GLN A 245 -0.61 -6.43 -19.81
N PRO A 246 0.60 -6.79 -20.24
CA PRO A 246 0.90 -8.15 -20.71
C PRO A 246 1.01 -9.18 -19.58
N HIS A 247 1.25 -8.72 -18.34
CA HIS A 247 1.52 -9.56 -17.18
C HIS A 247 0.95 -8.92 -15.91
N ILE A 248 0.79 -9.71 -14.85
CA ILE A 248 0.58 -9.23 -13.49
C ILE A 248 1.94 -8.84 -12.91
N GLY A 249 2.05 -7.64 -12.36
CA GLY A 249 3.32 -7.10 -11.85
C GLY A 249 3.25 -5.61 -11.56
N SER A 250 4.36 -5.03 -11.16
CA SER A 250 4.52 -3.58 -10.97
C SER A 250 5.53 -3.02 -11.97
N PHE A 251 5.33 -1.75 -12.33
CA PHE A 251 6.34 -1.04 -13.13
C PHE A 251 7.61 -0.84 -12.31
N ARG A 252 8.74 -0.81 -13.00
CA ARG A 252 10.05 -0.55 -12.41
C ARG A 252 10.83 0.41 -13.28
N PHE A 253 11.50 1.35 -12.62
CA PHE A 253 12.44 2.26 -13.25
C PHE A 253 13.81 1.57 -13.37
N ASN A 254 14.38 1.54 -14.57
CA ASN A 254 15.69 0.99 -14.80
C ASN A 254 16.77 2.09 -14.71
N ALA A 255 17.57 2.06 -13.65
CA ALA A 255 18.62 3.04 -13.40
C ALA A 255 19.75 3.03 -14.45
N SER A 256 19.92 1.95 -15.21
CA SER A 256 20.99 1.84 -16.20
C SER A 256 20.70 2.63 -17.49
N ASP A 257 19.46 2.61 -17.98
CA ASP A 257 19.08 3.19 -19.27
C ASP A 257 17.98 4.26 -19.19
N GLY A 258 17.34 4.41 -18.04
CA GLY A 258 16.25 5.36 -17.76
C GLY A 258 14.89 4.94 -18.28
N THR A 259 14.70 3.65 -18.63
CA THR A 259 13.43 3.10 -19.11
C THR A 259 12.50 2.68 -17.99
N VAL A 260 11.20 2.59 -18.31
CA VAL A 260 10.15 2.10 -17.43
C VAL A 260 9.56 0.83 -18.03
N THR A 261 9.60 -0.27 -17.29
CA THR A 261 9.15 -1.59 -17.73
C THR A 261 8.30 -2.28 -16.68
N LEU A 262 7.30 -3.06 -17.09
CA LEU A 262 6.50 -3.91 -16.21
C LEU A 262 7.25 -5.20 -15.90
N THR A 263 8.30 -5.08 -15.09
CA THR A 263 9.25 -6.16 -14.83
C THR A 263 9.45 -6.43 -13.35
N ASN A 264 8.73 -5.77 -12.43
CA ASN A 264 8.77 -6.14 -11.03
C ASN A 264 7.58 -7.00 -10.63
N ARG A 265 7.72 -7.71 -9.52
CA ARG A 265 6.61 -8.43 -8.88
C ARG A 265 5.45 -7.51 -8.54
N PRO A 266 4.23 -8.04 -8.36
CA PRO A 266 3.10 -7.27 -7.86
C PRO A 266 3.44 -6.78 -6.45
N LEU A 267 3.92 -5.54 -6.36
CA LEU A 267 4.41 -4.95 -5.13
C LEU A 267 3.27 -4.20 -4.46
N THR A 268 2.66 -4.83 -3.46
CA THR A 268 1.50 -4.31 -2.74
C THR A 268 1.88 -4.01 -1.29
N CYS A 269 1.15 -3.09 -0.66
CA CYS A 269 1.29 -2.77 0.77
C CYS A 269 1.27 -4.05 1.64
N THR A 270 0.35 -4.96 1.38
CA THR A 270 0.23 -6.28 2.04
C THR A 270 1.50 -7.11 1.94
N THR A 271 2.07 -7.25 0.74
CA THR A 271 3.31 -8.04 0.55
C THR A 271 4.49 -7.45 1.35
N MET A 272 4.60 -6.13 1.40
CA MET A 272 5.65 -5.44 2.15
C MET A 272 5.46 -5.57 3.66
N ILE A 273 4.23 -5.46 4.16
CA ILE A 273 3.95 -5.63 5.59
C ILE A 273 4.30 -7.05 6.04
N PHE A 274 3.91 -8.06 5.27
CA PHE A 274 4.25 -9.45 5.58
C PHE A 274 5.77 -9.68 5.61
N GLU A 275 6.52 -9.23 4.61
CA GLU A 275 8.00 -9.34 4.61
C GLU A 275 8.65 -8.62 5.79
N ASN A 276 8.04 -7.52 6.24
CA ASN A 276 8.52 -6.77 7.39
C ASN A 276 8.25 -7.48 8.73
N SER A 277 7.20 -8.31 8.81
CA SER A 277 6.83 -9.13 9.98
C SER A 277 7.65 -10.40 10.13
N GLU A 278 8.94 -10.31 9.87
CA GLU A 278 9.91 -11.41 9.99
C GLU A 278 9.80 -12.57 8.98
N MET A 279 8.94 -12.43 7.98
CA MET A 279 8.65 -13.52 7.05
C MET A 279 9.69 -13.66 5.93
N PRO A 280 9.90 -14.89 5.41
CA PRO A 280 10.65 -15.07 4.19
C PRO A 280 9.92 -14.46 3.00
N ARG A 281 10.69 -13.87 2.08
CA ARG A 281 10.18 -13.39 0.80
C ARG A 281 9.66 -14.55 -0.05
N ASN A 282 8.35 -14.58 -0.25
CA ASN A 282 7.69 -15.58 -1.09
C ASN A 282 7.81 -15.25 -2.59
N ILE A 283 7.44 -14.02 -2.97
CA ILE A 283 7.47 -13.57 -4.37
C ILE A 283 8.75 -12.79 -4.60
N GLN A 284 9.61 -13.28 -5.50
CA GLN A 284 10.94 -12.70 -5.70
C GLN A 284 10.89 -11.40 -6.52
N PRO A 285 11.85 -10.47 -6.33
CA PRO A 285 11.97 -9.32 -7.21
C PRO A 285 12.13 -9.80 -8.66
N CYS A 286 11.57 -9.03 -9.58
CA CYS A 286 11.50 -9.39 -11.00
C CYS A 286 10.60 -10.58 -11.40
N GLN A 287 9.84 -11.17 -10.47
CA GLN A 287 8.88 -12.23 -10.76
C GLN A 287 7.52 -11.67 -11.19
N VAL A 288 7.20 -11.75 -12.48
CA VAL A 288 5.88 -11.38 -13.05
C VAL A 288 5.04 -12.62 -13.35
N TYR A 289 3.71 -12.46 -13.41
CA TYR A 289 2.80 -13.59 -13.69
C TYR A 289 2.09 -13.43 -15.03
N ARG A 290 1.99 -14.53 -15.79
CA ARG A 290 1.14 -14.65 -16.99
C ARG A 290 -0.23 -15.24 -16.71
N SER A 291 -0.37 -15.91 -15.57
CA SER A 291 -1.60 -16.57 -15.16
C SER A 291 -2.07 -16.05 -13.80
N THR A 292 -3.36 -15.74 -13.73
CA THR A 292 -4.06 -15.39 -12.49
C THR A 292 -4.00 -16.53 -11.47
N ASP A 293 -4.01 -17.81 -11.88
CA ASP A 293 -3.96 -18.94 -10.93
C ASP A 293 -2.63 -18.98 -10.19
N THR A 294 -1.51 -18.79 -10.92
CA THR A 294 -0.17 -18.79 -10.31
C THR A 294 0.01 -17.62 -9.36
N PHE A 295 -0.53 -16.45 -9.70
CA PHE A 295 -0.52 -15.28 -8.83
C PHE A 295 -1.35 -15.53 -7.56
N ALA A 296 -2.59 -16.02 -7.71
CA ALA A 296 -3.46 -16.32 -6.57
C ALA A 296 -2.86 -17.39 -5.66
N SER A 297 -2.25 -18.45 -6.23
CA SER A 297 -1.57 -19.49 -5.47
C SER A 297 -0.40 -18.94 -4.66
N ASP A 298 0.43 -18.05 -5.22
CA ASP A 298 1.55 -17.44 -4.49
C ASP A 298 1.07 -16.47 -3.41
N MET A 299 -0.04 -15.75 -3.64
CA MET A 299 -0.67 -14.95 -2.59
C MET A 299 -1.20 -15.82 -1.44
N LEU A 300 -1.76 -16.99 -1.72
CA LEU A 300 -2.16 -17.95 -0.68
C LEU A 300 -0.93 -18.53 0.06
N THR A 301 0.17 -18.78 -0.64
CA THR A 301 1.42 -19.24 -0.01
C THR A 301 2.05 -18.15 0.87
N LEU A 302 1.89 -16.87 0.53
CA LEU A 302 2.29 -15.76 1.40
C LEU A 302 1.56 -15.83 2.75
N HIS A 303 0.26 -16.09 2.70
CA HIS A 303 -0.60 -16.33 3.86
C HIS A 303 -0.20 -17.56 4.68
N ASP A 304 0.21 -18.65 4.01
CA ASP A 304 0.74 -19.84 4.67
C ASP A 304 2.04 -19.54 5.42
N ASN A 305 2.97 -18.84 4.76
CA ASN A 305 4.24 -18.42 5.37
C ASN A 305 4.01 -17.50 6.58
N TYR A 306 2.96 -16.68 6.57
CA TYR A 306 2.63 -15.83 7.71
C TYR A 306 2.34 -16.68 8.95
N LEU A 307 1.51 -17.72 8.82
CA LEU A 307 1.22 -18.61 9.94
C LEU A 307 2.47 -19.33 10.45
N LEU A 308 3.32 -19.81 9.53
CA LEU A 308 4.53 -20.57 9.89
C LEU A 308 5.55 -19.72 10.65
N HIS A 309 5.77 -18.48 10.21
CA HIS A 309 6.89 -17.65 10.70
C HIS A 309 6.50 -16.60 11.73
N TYR A 310 5.27 -16.10 11.69
CA TYR A 310 4.84 -15.03 12.59
C TYR A 310 4.61 -15.58 14.00
N ARG A 311 5.32 -15.06 15.01
CA ARG A 311 5.32 -15.62 16.38
C ARG A 311 3.93 -15.54 17.02
N HIS A 312 3.26 -14.39 16.87
CA HIS A 312 1.92 -14.11 17.40
C HIS A 312 0.80 -14.45 16.39
N ALA A 313 0.83 -15.66 15.80
CA ALA A 313 -0.11 -16.03 14.73
C ALA A 313 -1.37 -16.77 15.22
N VAL A 314 -1.30 -17.43 16.38
CA VAL A 314 -2.36 -18.27 16.96
C VAL A 314 -2.42 -18.06 18.46
N ARG A 315 -3.60 -18.24 19.06
CA ARG A 315 -3.81 -18.08 20.51
C ARG A 315 -3.66 -19.38 21.29
N ASN A 316 -4.10 -20.49 20.70
CA ASN A 316 -4.08 -21.82 21.31
C ASN A 316 -4.25 -22.90 20.23
N THR A 317 -4.16 -24.18 20.63
CA THR A 317 -4.29 -25.34 19.73
C THR A 317 -5.58 -25.31 18.90
N LYS A 318 -6.71 -24.94 19.51
CA LYS A 318 -8.01 -24.90 18.83
C LYS A 318 -8.04 -23.80 17.76
N ASP A 319 -7.59 -22.60 18.12
CA ASP A 319 -7.47 -21.47 17.20
C ASP A 319 -6.49 -21.77 16.05
N ALA A 320 -5.36 -22.42 16.34
CA ALA A 320 -4.41 -22.85 15.33
C ALA A 320 -5.05 -23.81 14.30
N GLN A 321 -5.76 -24.84 14.76
CA GLN A 321 -6.45 -25.79 13.89
C GLN A 321 -7.55 -25.11 13.04
N GLU A 322 -8.32 -24.19 13.62
CA GLU A 322 -9.37 -23.44 12.91
C GLU A 322 -8.76 -22.54 11.82
N ARG A 323 -7.72 -21.77 12.16
CA ARG A 323 -7.00 -20.90 11.21
C ARG A 323 -6.40 -21.72 10.06
N ILE A 324 -5.79 -22.87 10.34
CA ILE A 324 -5.22 -23.77 9.32
C ILE A 324 -6.32 -24.39 8.44
N ALA A 325 -7.43 -24.81 9.05
CA ALA A 325 -8.57 -25.33 8.30
C ALA A 325 -9.10 -24.28 7.32
N ILE A 326 -9.25 -23.01 7.77
CA ILE A 326 -9.67 -21.91 6.89
C ILE A 326 -8.68 -21.71 5.73
N ARG A 327 -7.36 -21.75 5.96
CA ARG A 327 -6.36 -21.64 4.87
C ARG A 327 -6.49 -22.76 3.85
N THR A 328 -6.68 -23.98 4.33
CA THR A 328 -6.86 -25.17 3.50
C THR A 328 -8.11 -25.04 2.64
N LEU A 329 -9.23 -24.62 3.24
CA LEU A 329 -10.49 -24.40 2.53
C LEU A 329 -10.39 -23.27 1.52
N LEU A 330 -9.78 -22.14 1.89
CA LEU A 330 -9.55 -20.99 1.00
C LEU A 330 -8.78 -21.41 -0.27
N ARG A 331 -7.75 -22.23 -0.11
CA ARG A 331 -7.00 -22.81 -1.23
C ARG A 331 -7.85 -23.77 -2.06
N ALA A 332 -8.67 -24.60 -1.42
CA ALA A 332 -9.55 -25.55 -2.11
C ALA A 332 -10.62 -24.85 -2.98
N VAL A 333 -11.19 -23.74 -2.52
CA VAL A 333 -12.26 -23.02 -3.23
C VAL A 333 -11.77 -22.03 -4.28
N MET A 334 -10.46 -21.79 -4.39
CA MET A 334 -9.85 -20.82 -5.32
C MET A 334 -10.36 -20.94 -6.77
N HIS A 335 -10.55 -22.18 -7.24
CA HIS A 335 -10.95 -22.47 -8.62
C HIS A 335 -12.34 -21.90 -8.99
N HIS A 336 -13.19 -21.60 -8.00
CA HIS A 336 -14.48 -20.93 -8.24
C HIS A 336 -14.34 -19.43 -8.53
N PHE A 337 -13.23 -18.83 -8.15
CA PHE A 337 -12.99 -17.38 -8.25
C PHE A 337 -12.00 -17.01 -9.35
N VAL A 338 -11.28 -18.01 -9.89
CA VAL A 338 -10.36 -17.87 -11.03
C VAL A 338 -10.84 -18.77 -12.19
N PRO A 339 -11.92 -18.39 -12.90
CA PRO A 339 -12.45 -19.19 -13.99
C PRO A 339 -11.48 -19.25 -15.18
N PRO A 340 -11.47 -20.35 -15.95
CA PRO A 340 -10.55 -20.54 -17.07
C PRO A 340 -10.46 -19.37 -18.07
N ASP A 341 -11.60 -18.76 -18.38
CA ASP A 341 -11.72 -17.68 -19.36
C ASP A 341 -10.99 -16.38 -18.95
N HIS A 342 -10.64 -16.25 -17.68
CA HIS A 342 -10.00 -15.06 -17.11
C HIS A 342 -8.56 -15.29 -16.64
N ARG A 343 -8.01 -16.50 -16.85
CA ARG A 343 -6.68 -16.88 -16.35
C ARG A 343 -5.55 -16.08 -16.97
N HIS A 344 -5.67 -15.73 -18.25
CA HIS A 344 -4.60 -15.09 -19.02
C HIS A 344 -4.84 -13.60 -19.24
N GLY A 345 -5.63 -12.99 -18.34
CA GLY A 345 -5.98 -11.58 -18.39
C GLY A 345 -7.32 -11.29 -19.06
N PRO A 346 -7.54 -10.05 -19.50
CA PRO A 346 -6.57 -8.95 -19.50
C PRO A 346 -6.21 -8.47 -18.09
N PHE A 347 -4.99 -7.97 -17.96
CA PHE A 347 -4.49 -7.35 -16.72
C PHE A 347 -4.55 -5.83 -16.85
N LEU A 348 -5.08 -5.15 -15.84
CA LEU A 348 -5.31 -3.71 -15.83
C LEU A 348 -4.52 -3.09 -14.68
N LEU A 349 -4.06 -1.84 -14.82
CA LEU A 349 -3.42 -1.14 -13.72
C LEU A 349 -4.45 -0.72 -12.67
N GLN A 350 -4.15 -1.03 -11.41
CA GLN A 350 -5.04 -0.83 -10.27
C GLN A 350 -4.26 -0.21 -9.11
N LEU A 351 -4.90 0.70 -8.39
CA LEU A 351 -4.43 1.20 -7.10
C LEU A 351 -4.74 0.13 -6.05
N THR A 352 -3.72 -0.40 -5.38
CA THR A 352 -3.93 -1.43 -4.34
C THR A 352 -4.04 -0.84 -2.94
N ASP A 353 -3.77 0.46 -2.78
CA ASP A 353 -3.83 1.17 -1.51
C ASP A 353 -4.49 2.55 -1.68
N ILE A 354 -5.76 2.53 -2.12
CA ILE A 354 -6.56 3.74 -2.24
C ILE A 354 -7.33 3.99 -0.94
N HIS A 355 -7.06 5.11 -0.28
CA HIS A 355 -7.81 5.57 0.91
C HIS A 355 -7.94 7.09 0.93
N GLN A 356 -8.79 7.60 1.84
CA GLN A 356 -9.20 9.01 1.88
C GLN A 356 -8.02 9.99 2.06
N SER A 357 -6.91 9.60 2.69
CA SER A 357 -5.76 10.49 2.87
C SER A 357 -4.87 10.57 1.64
N ASN A 358 -5.02 9.67 0.67
CA ASN A 358 -4.29 9.71 -0.60
C ASN A 358 -4.99 10.57 -1.66
N ILE A 359 -6.15 11.15 -1.34
CA ILE A 359 -6.98 11.90 -2.29
C ILE A 359 -7.15 13.34 -1.80
N PHE A 360 -6.79 14.29 -2.65
CA PHE A 360 -7.12 15.70 -2.45
C PHE A 360 -8.39 16.06 -3.21
N VAL A 361 -9.21 16.86 -2.56
CA VAL A 361 -10.47 17.37 -3.10
C VAL A 361 -10.63 18.86 -2.90
N ASP A 362 -11.38 19.50 -3.79
CA ASP A 362 -11.86 20.87 -3.57
C ASP A 362 -13.02 20.92 -2.56
N ASP A 363 -13.49 22.14 -2.30
CA ASP A 363 -14.62 22.38 -1.40
C ASP A 363 -15.94 21.80 -1.91
N ASP A 364 -16.01 21.15 -3.08
CA ASP A 364 -17.16 20.48 -3.64
C ASP A 364 -16.98 18.95 -3.78
N TRP A 365 -15.85 18.40 -3.31
CA TRP A 365 -15.46 17.00 -3.47
C TRP A 365 -15.14 16.57 -4.90
N ASN A 366 -14.77 17.51 -5.78
CA ASN A 366 -14.09 17.14 -7.01
C ASN A 366 -12.66 16.69 -6.67
N VAL A 367 -12.23 15.56 -7.24
CA VAL A 367 -10.86 15.06 -7.07
C VAL A 367 -9.89 15.99 -7.80
N THR A 368 -8.96 16.59 -7.06
CA THR A 368 -8.03 17.59 -7.58
C THR A 368 -6.59 17.10 -7.66
N CYS A 369 -6.19 16.14 -6.83
CA CYS A 369 -4.86 15.52 -6.88
C CYS A 369 -4.88 14.14 -6.22
N LEU A 370 -4.17 13.19 -6.81
CA LEU A 370 -3.91 11.87 -6.24
C LEU A 370 -2.48 11.81 -5.70
N LEU A 371 -2.35 11.44 -4.43
CA LEU A 371 -1.08 11.20 -3.76
C LEU A 371 -0.74 9.71 -3.74
N ASP A 372 0.47 9.45 -3.27
CA ASP A 372 0.98 8.14 -2.91
C ASP A 372 0.85 7.04 -3.97
N LEU A 373 1.75 7.10 -4.95
CA LEU A 373 1.74 6.24 -6.14
C LEU A 373 2.62 4.99 -5.98
N GLU A 374 2.94 4.61 -4.74
CA GLU A 374 3.89 3.54 -4.43
C GLU A 374 3.30 2.15 -4.66
N TRP A 375 1.97 1.98 -4.53
CA TRP A 375 1.28 0.70 -4.66
C TRP A 375 0.32 0.68 -5.86
N ILE A 376 0.90 0.63 -7.08
CA ILE A 376 0.16 0.39 -8.32
C ILE A 376 0.67 -0.88 -8.98
N CYS A 377 -0.28 -1.78 -9.30
CA CYS A 377 0.00 -3.07 -9.90
C CYS A 377 -0.88 -3.29 -11.13
N ALA A 378 -0.33 -3.94 -12.15
CA ALA A 378 -1.12 -4.64 -13.16
C ALA A 378 -1.70 -5.89 -12.52
N LEU A 379 -3.03 -5.99 -12.45
CA LEU A 379 -3.77 -7.07 -11.79
C LEU A 379 -4.93 -7.56 -12.68
N PRO A 380 -5.44 -8.79 -12.47
CA PRO A 380 -6.64 -9.29 -13.14
C PRO A 380 -7.81 -8.30 -13.05
N ALA A 381 -8.54 -8.10 -14.15
CA ALA A 381 -9.68 -7.17 -14.18
C ALA A 381 -10.76 -7.50 -13.13
N GLN A 382 -10.88 -8.75 -12.71
CA GLN A 382 -11.83 -9.23 -11.70
C GLN A 382 -11.51 -8.74 -10.27
N MET A 383 -10.28 -8.26 -10.05
CA MET A 383 -9.84 -7.66 -8.79
C MET A 383 -10.26 -6.19 -8.65
N LEU A 384 -10.73 -5.54 -9.72
CA LEU A 384 -11.29 -4.19 -9.62
C LEU A 384 -12.49 -4.23 -8.67
N ALA A 385 -12.42 -3.40 -7.63
CA ALA A 385 -13.44 -3.32 -6.59
C ALA A 385 -13.79 -1.87 -6.30
N VAL A 386 -15.00 -1.66 -5.79
CA VAL A 386 -15.40 -0.36 -5.24
C VAL A 386 -14.64 -0.18 -3.92
N PRO A 387 -14.01 0.98 -3.66
CA PRO A 387 -13.27 1.17 -2.41
C PRO A 387 -14.17 0.98 -1.18
N HIS A 388 -13.81 0.06 -0.30
CA HIS A 388 -14.64 -0.35 0.84
C HIS A 388 -14.88 0.79 1.84
N TRP A 389 -13.89 1.68 2.00
CA TRP A 389 -13.98 2.85 2.89
C TRP A 389 -15.03 3.88 2.47
N LEU A 390 -15.71 3.74 1.32
CA LEU A 390 -16.80 4.66 0.93
C LEU A 390 -17.98 4.66 1.91
N THR A 391 -18.14 3.61 2.72
CA THR A 391 -19.14 3.55 3.81
C THR A 391 -18.54 3.74 5.20
N ASP A 392 -17.25 4.05 5.32
CA ASP A 392 -16.53 4.15 6.61
C ASP A 392 -16.42 2.81 7.36
N CYS A 393 -16.55 1.68 6.64
CA CYS A 393 -16.42 0.32 7.18
C CYS A 393 -15.06 -0.28 6.84
N ALA A 394 -14.49 -1.06 7.76
CA ALA A 394 -13.45 -2.01 7.41
C ALA A 394 -14.04 -3.13 6.53
N VAL A 395 -13.20 -3.85 5.80
CA VAL A 395 -13.66 -4.88 4.85
C VAL A 395 -14.40 -6.03 5.53
N ASP A 396 -13.98 -6.39 6.73
CA ASP A 396 -14.54 -7.42 7.60
C ASP A 396 -15.83 -6.97 8.32
N ASP A 397 -16.10 -5.66 8.37
CA ASP A 397 -17.32 -5.10 8.95
C ASP A 397 -18.51 -5.05 7.96
N ILE A 398 -18.31 -5.38 6.68
CA ILE A 398 -19.34 -5.27 5.63
C ILE A 398 -20.29 -6.48 5.68
N VAL A 399 -20.98 -6.63 6.80
CA VAL A 399 -21.91 -7.73 7.08
C VAL A 399 -23.28 -7.19 7.49
N GLY A 400 -24.31 -8.03 7.41
CA GLY A 400 -25.67 -7.66 7.86
C GLY A 400 -26.18 -6.36 7.24
N ALA A 401 -26.52 -5.38 8.07
CA ALA A 401 -27.02 -4.08 7.62
C ALA A 401 -25.98 -3.27 6.82
N GLU A 402 -24.70 -3.37 7.17
CA GLU A 402 -23.63 -2.64 6.47
C GLU A 402 -23.38 -3.23 5.08
N TYR A 403 -23.62 -4.52 4.86
CA TYR A 403 -23.59 -5.12 3.53
C TYR A 403 -24.60 -4.46 2.59
N GLU A 404 -25.83 -4.21 3.06
CA GLU A 404 -26.88 -3.56 2.26
C GLU A 404 -26.55 -2.08 2.01
N THR A 405 -26.05 -1.37 3.02
CA THR A 405 -25.57 0.02 2.88
C THR A 405 -24.46 0.09 1.83
N PHE A 406 -23.47 -0.82 1.92
CA PHE A 406 -22.38 -0.89 0.96
C PHE A 406 -22.86 -1.24 -0.44
N ASP A 407 -23.77 -2.21 -0.62
CA ASP A 407 -24.30 -2.56 -1.94
C ASP A 407 -25.02 -1.37 -2.60
N GLN A 408 -25.74 -0.55 -1.82
CA GLN A 408 -26.37 0.67 -2.33
C GLN A 408 -25.34 1.70 -2.81
N VAL A 409 -24.30 1.95 -2.02
CA VAL A 409 -23.20 2.85 -2.39
C VAL A 409 -22.43 2.32 -3.61
N ARG A 410 -22.14 1.01 -3.63
CA ARG A 410 -21.49 0.30 -4.73
C ARG A 410 -22.26 0.47 -6.03
N ARG A 411 -23.58 0.30 -6.04
CA ARG A 411 -24.43 0.50 -7.23
C ARG A 411 -24.41 1.94 -7.72
N LYS A 412 -24.46 2.93 -6.83
CA LYS A 412 -24.32 4.35 -7.19
C LYS A 412 -22.96 4.63 -7.83
N PHE A 413 -21.89 4.09 -7.24
CA PHE A 413 -20.53 4.22 -7.78
C PHE A 413 -20.41 3.59 -9.17
N LEU A 414 -20.92 2.37 -9.37
CA LEU A 414 -20.91 1.73 -10.69
C LEU A 414 -21.71 2.53 -11.72
N SER A 415 -22.85 3.12 -11.34
CA SER A 415 -23.61 4.03 -12.21
C SER A 415 -22.82 5.28 -12.59
N ALA A 416 -22.03 5.85 -11.67
CA ALA A 416 -21.14 6.97 -11.99
C ALA A 416 -20.01 6.53 -12.94
N MET A 417 -19.44 5.34 -12.71
CA MET A 417 -18.42 4.76 -13.59
C MET A 417 -18.95 4.48 -14.99
N ASP A 418 -20.17 3.97 -15.15
CA ASP A 418 -20.80 3.78 -16.46
C ASP A 418 -20.96 5.11 -17.23
N GLN A 419 -21.17 6.22 -16.52
CA GLN A 419 -21.23 7.55 -17.15
C GLN A 419 -19.84 8.00 -17.63
N GLU A 420 -18.80 7.82 -16.82
CA GLU A 420 -17.42 8.18 -17.18
C GLU A 420 -16.82 7.26 -18.26
N ILE A 421 -17.25 5.99 -18.35
CA ILE A 421 -16.83 5.09 -19.43
C ILE A 421 -17.26 5.63 -20.80
N LYS A 422 -18.44 6.24 -20.92
CA LYS A 422 -18.96 6.77 -22.20
C LYS A 422 -18.09 7.87 -22.79
N THR A 423 -17.37 8.61 -21.95
CA THR A 423 -16.45 9.68 -22.38
C THR A 423 -15.00 9.19 -22.46
N SER A 424 -14.71 7.99 -21.95
CA SER A 424 -13.38 7.40 -21.90
C SER A 424 -13.11 6.49 -23.11
N ARG A 425 -11.90 6.58 -23.68
CA ARG A 425 -11.46 5.67 -24.75
C ARG A 425 -10.55 4.60 -24.16
N LEU A 426 -11.13 3.46 -23.81
CA LEU A 426 -10.40 2.27 -23.35
C LEU A 426 -9.76 1.56 -24.55
N ALA A 427 -8.54 1.03 -24.39
CA ALA A 427 -7.83 0.30 -25.44
C ALA A 427 -8.13 -1.22 -25.44
N HIS A 428 -9.24 -1.62 -24.79
CA HIS A 428 -9.67 -2.98 -24.61
C HIS A 428 -11.19 -3.06 -24.50
N ASP A 429 -11.77 -4.22 -24.76
CA ASP A 429 -13.23 -4.44 -24.74
C ASP A 429 -13.75 -5.00 -23.40
N VAL A 430 -12.95 -4.95 -22.33
CA VAL A 430 -13.38 -5.38 -21.00
C VAL A 430 -14.56 -4.53 -20.51
N PRO A 431 -15.72 -5.14 -20.23
CA PRO A 431 -16.86 -4.41 -19.70
C PRO A 431 -16.68 -4.19 -18.19
N ILE A 432 -15.84 -3.21 -17.80
CA ILE A 432 -15.36 -3.01 -16.42
C ILE A 432 -16.49 -3.05 -15.38
N THR A 433 -17.55 -2.26 -15.54
CA THR A 433 -18.66 -2.20 -14.57
C THR A 433 -19.43 -3.51 -14.47
N ARG A 434 -19.61 -4.22 -15.59
CA ARG A 434 -20.19 -5.56 -15.61
C ARG A 434 -19.27 -6.57 -14.92
N THR A 435 -17.97 -6.54 -15.20
CA THR A 435 -16.99 -7.39 -14.52
C THR A 435 -17.01 -7.18 -12.99
N MET A 436 -17.08 -5.94 -12.53
CA MET A 436 -17.22 -5.63 -11.10
C MET A 436 -18.55 -6.13 -10.52
N GLN A 437 -19.64 -6.02 -11.28
CA GLN A 437 -20.95 -6.55 -10.87
C GLN A 437 -20.98 -8.09 -10.80
N ASP A 438 -20.39 -8.77 -11.79
CA ASP A 438 -20.28 -10.22 -11.83
C ASP A 438 -19.36 -10.72 -10.70
N SER A 439 -18.27 -10.01 -10.41
CA SER A 439 -17.37 -10.27 -9.28
C SER A 439 -18.08 -10.16 -7.93
N TRP A 440 -18.97 -9.17 -7.77
CA TRP A 440 -19.82 -9.02 -6.58
C TRP A 440 -20.83 -10.16 -6.44
N SER A 441 -21.62 -10.43 -7.50
CA SER A 441 -22.66 -11.47 -7.49
C SER A 441 -22.09 -12.88 -7.29
N SER A 442 -20.91 -13.16 -7.84
CA SER A 442 -20.22 -14.45 -7.67
C SER A 442 -19.46 -14.59 -6.35
N LYS A 443 -19.36 -13.52 -5.55
CA LYS A 443 -18.51 -13.39 -4.35
C LYS A 443 -17.00 -13.41 -4.63
N ALA A 444 -16.56 -13.32 -5.90
CA ALA A 444 -15.14 -13.27 -6.26
C ALA A 444 -14.43 -12.03 -5.69
N VAL A 445 -15.11 -10.89 -5.58
CA VAL A 445 -14.58 -9.68 -4.95
C VAL A 445 -14.09 -9.96 -3.52
N TRP A 446 -14.81 -10.78 -2.76
CA TRP A 446 -14.47 -11.14 -1.39
C TRP A 446 -13.27 -12.09 -1.34
N PHE A 447 -13.12 -12.98 -2.32
CA PHE A 447 -11.94 -13.82 -2.43
C PHE A 447 -10.68 -12.96 -2.69
N TRP A 448 -10.77 -12.01 -3.62
CA TRP A 448 -9.67 -11.10 -3.92
C TRP A 448 -9.32 -10.19 -2.74
N LEU A 449 -10.32 -9.65 -2.04
CA LEU A 449 -10.12 -8.88 -0.83
C LEU A 449 -9.49 -9.75 0.27
N CYS A 450 -9.97 -10.98 0.47
CA CYS A 450 -9.44 -11.93 1.44
C CYS A 450 -7.94 -12.18 1.23
N ILE A 451 -7.49 -12.54 0.03
CA ILE A 451 -6.06 -12.81 -0.21
C ILE A 451 -5.18 -11.54 -0.16
N MET A 452 -5.79 -10.36 -0.32
CA MET A 452 -5.11 -9.07 -0.24
C MET A 452 -5.13 -8.46 1.17
N SER A 453 -5.99 -8.93 2.08
CA SER A 453 -6.10 -8.44 3.45
C SER A 453 -5.05 -9.04 4.38
N ILE A 454 -4.60 -8.25 5.35
CA ILE A 454 -3.62 -8.68 6.35
C ILE A 454 -4.34 -9.32 7.55
N ASN A 455 -5.31 -8.62 8.13
CA ASN A 455 -6.03 -9.07 9.33
C ASN A 455 -7.44 -9.58 9.01
N GLY A 456 -8.21 -8.86 8.19
CA GLY A 456 -9.61 -9.17 7.91
C GLY A 456 -9.87 -10.45 7.09
N TRP A 457 -8.84 -11.14 6.61
CA TRP A 457 -9.00 -12.24 5.66
C TRP A 457 -9.79 -13.43 6.23
N LEU A 458 -9.63 -13.74 7.53
CA LEU A 458 -10.38 -14.80 8.23
C LEU A 458 -11.88 -14.48 8.24
N PHE A 459 -12.22 -13.28 8.70
CA PHE A 459 -13.61 -12.82 8.81
C PHE A 459 -14.27 -12.74 7.43
N VAL A 460 -13.58 -12.17 6.43
CA VAL A 460 -14.08 -12.11 5.05
C VAL A 460 -14.36 -13.52 4.49
N PHE A 461 -13.51 -14.50 4.79
CA PHE A 461 -13.77 -15.88 4.36
C PHE A 461 -15.03 -16.45 5.02
N GLU A 462 -15.15 -16.31 6.33
CA GLU A 462 -16.28 -16.83 7.10
C GLU A 462 -17.61 -16.14 6.76
N ASP A 463 -17.61 -14.83 6.55
CA ASP A 463 -18.81 -14.01 6.34
C ASP A 463 -19.29 -13.98 4.88
N HIS A 464 -18.40 -14.19 3.92
CA HIS A 464 -18.73 -14.00 2.50
C HIS A 464 -18.44 -15.21 1.61
N ILE A 465 -17.43 -16.01 1.93
CA ILE A 465 -17.04 -17.15 1.11
C ILE A 465 -17.74 -18.43 1.57
N LEU A 466 -17.75 -18.76 2.87
CA LEU A 466 -18.47 -19.95 3.37
C LEU A 466 -19.97 -19.94 3.04
N PRO A 467 -20.73 -18.83 3.23
CA PRO A 467 -22.16 -18.83 2.97
C PRO A 467 -22.49 -19.06 1.50
N LYS A 468 -21.57 -18.75 0.56
CA LYS A 468 -21.73 -19.06 -0.86
C LYS A 468 -21.93 -20.57 -1.10
N PHE A 469 -21.33 -21.41 -0.27
CA PHE A 469 -21.39 -22.87 -0.37
C PHE A 469 -22.46 -23.47 0.57
N GLY A 470 -23.33 -22.64 1.16
CA GLY A 470 -24.35 -23.09 2.11
C GLY A 470 -23.81 -23.48 3.49
N ALA A 471 -22.56 -23.12 3.79
CA ALA A 471 -21.93 -23.36 5.08
C ALA A 471 -22.10 -22.15 6.03
N SER A 472 -22.31 -22.42 7.32
CA SER A 472 -22.22 -21.40 8.38
C SER A 472 -20.82 -21.36 9.00
N LYS A 473 -20.54 -20.34 9.80
CA LYS A 473 -19.28 -20.23 10.57
C LYS A 473 -19.06 -21.40 11.53
N ASP A 474 -20.15 -21.98 12.03
CA ASP A 474 -20.12 -23.13 12.94
C ASP A 474 -19.50 -24.38 12.29
N LEU A 475 -19.42 -24.41 10.96
CA LEU A 475 -18.77 -25.49 10.22
C LEU A 475 -17.24 -25.49 10.40
N VAL A 476 -16.61 -24.34 10.63
CA VAL A 476 -15.14 -24.27 10.75
C VAL A 476 -14.63 -25.11 11.94
N PRO A 477 -15.19 -24.99 13.15
CA PRO A 477 -14.85 -25.88 14.27
C PRO A 477 -15.07 -27.37 13.98
N GLU A 478 -16.07 -27.73 13.17
CA GLU A 478 -16.38 -29.12 12.80
C GLU A 478 -15.37 -29.67 11.77
N LEU A 479 -14.87 -28.80 10.89
CA LEU A 479 -13.91 -29.14 9.83
C LEU A 479 -12.44 -29.06 10.27
N LYS A 480 -12.14 -29.02 11.56
CA LYS A 480 -10.74 -29.02 12.05
C LYS A 480 -9.88 -30.14 11.48
N GLN A 481 -10.47 -31.30 11.18
CA GLN A 481 -9.73 -32.41 10.58
C GLN A 481 -9.15 -32.08 9.20
N VAL A 482 -9.72 -31.11 8.49
CA VAL A 482 -9.20 -30.63 7.21
C VAL A 482 -7.82 -29.97 7.38
N SER A 483 -7.49 -29.46 8.57
CA SER A 483 -6.16 -28.91 8.85
C SER A 483 -5.03 -29.91 8.62
N ALA A 484 -5.29 -31.22 8.74
CA ALA A 484 -4.32 -32.27 8.48
C ALA A 484 -3.90 -32.39 7.01
N LEU A 485 -4.63 -31.76 6.09
CA LEU A 485 -4.33 -31.75 4.66
C LEU A 485 -3.49 -30.53 4.22
N TRP A 486 -3.14 -29.64 5.16
CA TRP A 486 -2.44 -28.39 4.84
C TRP A 486 -0.93 -28.60 4.62
N ILE A 487 -0.27 -29.29 5.55
CA ILE A 487 1.16 -29.59 5.52
C ILE A 487 1.42 -30.91 6.25
N GLU A 488 2.51 -31.60 5.89
CA GLU A 488 2.99 -32.76 6.64
C GLU A 488 3.36 -32.37 8.08
N ASP A 489 3.12 -33.29 9.02
CA ASP A 489 3.40 -33.11 10.46
C ASP A 489 2.74 -31.86 11.09
N ILE A 490 1.44 -31.72 10.82
CA ILE A 490 0.64 -30.58 11.32
C ILE A 490 0.68 -30.45 12.85
N ASP A 491 0.74 -31.58 13.57
CA ASP A 491 0.73 -31.59 15.04
C ASP A 491 2.00 -30.92 15.59
N ALA A 492 3.16 -31.16 14.97
CA ALA A 492 4.39 -30.46 15.32
C ALA A 492 4.30 -28.96 15.04
N VAL A 493 3.71 -28.56 13.90
CA VAL A 493 3.51 -27.14 13.57
C VAL A 493 2.61 -26.46 14.60
N VAL A 494 1.44 -27.05 14.90
CA VAL A 494 0.51 -26.50 15.89
C VAL A 494 1.17 -26.38 17.26
N LYS A 495 1.90 -27.41 17.70
CA LYS A 495 2.64 -27.38 18.96
C LYS A 495 3.66 -26.23 18.98
N ASN A 496 4.48 -26.11 17.94
CA ASN A 496 5.48 -25.05 17.85
C ASN A 496 4.83 -23.65 17.86
N LYS A 497 3.69 -23.47 17.19
CA LYS A 497 2.99 -22.18 17.19
C LYS A 497 2.40 -21.80 18.54
N VAL A 498 1.89 -22.77 19.30
CA VAL A 498 1.42 -22.53 20.68
C VAL A 498 2.60 -22.19 21.61
N GLU A 499 3.77 -22.82 21.41
CA GLU A 499 4.99 -22.47 22.14
C GLU A 499 5.51 -21.07 21.79
N ASP A 500 5.43 -20.66 20.51
CA ASP A 500 5.78 -19.30 20.08
C ASP A 500 4.88 -18.26 20.74
N GLU A 501 3.57 -18.53 20.81
CA GLU A 501 2.61 -17.65 21.46
C GLU A 501 2.90 -17.51 22.96
N ALA A 502 3.21 -18.62 23.65
CA ALA A 502 3.58 -18.57 25.05
C ALA A 502 4.82 -17.68 25.28
N LYS A 503 5.86 -17.83 24.45
CA LYS A 503 7.06 -16.98 24.51
C LYS A 503 6.74 -15.52 24.23
N TYR A 504 5.91 -15.24 23.24
CA TYR A 504 5.47 -13.88 22.91
C TYR A 504 4.76 -13.23 24.10
N GLN A 505 3.84 -13.94 24.76
CA GLN A 505 3.14 -13.42 25.94
C GLN A 505 4.10 -13.18 27.12
N GLU A 506 5.11 -14.04 27.33
CA GLU A 506 6.16 -13.82 28.34
C GLU A 506 7.02 -12.57 28.06
N GLU A 507 7.42 -12.37 26.80
CA GLU A 507 8.15 -11.18 26.35
C GLU A 507 7.29 -9.92 26.52
N LEU A 508 6.01 -9.99 26.19
CA LEU A 508 5.03 -8.92 26.38
C LEU A 508 4.90 -8.55 27.87
N CYS A 509 4.71 -9.54 28.73
CA CYS A 509 4.65 -9.32 30.18
C CYS A 509 5.93 -8.68 30.72
N SER A 510 7.08 -9.14 30.23
CA SER A 510 8.39 -8.62 30.60
C SER A 510 8.58 -7.16 30.19
N LEU A 511 8.13 -6.78 28.99
CA LEU A 511 8.16 -5.39 28.51
C LEU A 511 7.36 -4.47 29.44
N PHE A 512 6.14 -4.86 29.81
CA PHE A 512 5.30 -4.08 30.72
C PHE A 512 5.85 -4.05 32.16
N ALA A 513 6.45 -5.15 32.63
CA ALA A 513 7.10 -5.20 33.94
C ALA A 513 8.32 -4.26 34.00
N SER A 514 9.14 -4.21 32.94
CA SER A 514 10.33 -3.36 32.87
C SER A 514 10.03 -1.85 32.88
N GLN A 515 8.82 -1.45 32.47
CA GLN A 515 8.35 -0.05 32.49
C GLN A 515 7.55 0.30 33.76
N GLY A 516 7.53 -0.59 34.77
CA GLY A 516 6.97 -0.35 36.09
C GLY A 516 5.59 -0.96 36.30
N ALA A 517 5.51 -2.29 36.39
CA ALA A 517 4.44 -3.03 37.05
C ALA A 517 5.02 -4.17 37.91
N PRO A 518 4.51 -4.42 39.13
CA PRO A 518 4.88 -5.60 39.90
C PRO A 518 4.37 -6.89 39.22
N LYS A 519 5.10 -7.98 39.43
CA LYS A 519 4.79 -9.32 38.92
C LYS A 519 3.42 -9.79 39.41
N ASP A 520 2.40 -9.72 38.56
CA ASP A 520 1.24 -10.60 38.68
C ASP A 520 1.41 -11.75 37.66
N SER A 521 1.43 -12.97 38.19
CA SER A 521 1.68 -14.24 37.51
C SER A 521 0.64 -14.59 36.43
N PRO A 522 1.03 -15.33 35.37
CA PRO A 522 0.19 -15.61 34.20
C PRO A 522 -0.76 -16.81 34.40
N SER A 523 -1.64 -16.76 35.40
CA SER A 523 -2.54 -17.90 35.67
C SER A 523 -3.93 -17.50 36.15
N THR A 524 -4.64 -16.62 35.44
CA THR A 524 -6.11 -16.43 35.57
C THR A 524 -6.63 -15.40 34.56
N LEU A 525 -6.71 -15.76 33.27
CA LEU A 525 -7.46 -14.98 32.26
C LEU A 525 -8.18 -15.90 31.25
N ALA A 526 -8.72 -17.01 31.74
CA ALA A 526 -9.76 -17.75 31.02
C ALA A 526 -11.13 -17.24 31.49
N GLU A 527 -12.06 -17.10 30.54
CA GLU A 527 -13.45 -16.65 30.68
C GLU A 527 -13.69 -15.13 30.64
N ASP A 528 -13.65 -14.56 29.43
CA ASP A 528 -14.74 -13.68 28.99
C ASP A 528 -14.82 -13.67 27.45
N ASN A 529 -15.92 -14.20 26.91
CA ASN A 529 -16.19 -14.26 25.48
C ASN A 529 -16.73 -12.90 25.00
N GLN A 530 -15.85 -12.05 24.47
CA GLN A 530 -16.25 -10.94 23.61
C GLN A 530 -15.40 -10.92 22.32
N PRO A 531 -16.01 -10.79 21.13
CA PRO A 531 -15.27 -10.75 19.88
C PRO A 531 -14.42 -9.47 19.81
N PRO A 532 -13.18 -9.54 19.30
CA PRO A 532 -12.31 -8.38 19.15
C PRO A 532 -12.86 -7.42 18.08
N GLN A 533 -12.88 -6.13 18.39
CA GLN A 533 -13.08 -5.08 17.40
C GLN A 533 -11.75 -4.80 16.70
N ALA A 534 -11.74 -4.86 15.37
CA ALA A 534 -10.61 -4.43 14.56
C ALA A 534 -10.41 -2.91 14.73
N ILE A 535 -9.19 -2.49 15.01
CA ILE A 535 -8.79 -1.07 14.91
C ILE A 535 -8.37 -0.84 13.45
N PRO A 536 -8.98 0.12 12.73
CA PRO A 536 -8.56 0.44 11.37
C PRO A 536 -7.11 0.94 11.37
N LEU A 537 -6.29 0.43 10.44
CA LEU A 537 -4.97 1.00 10.13
C LEU A 537 -5.11 2.35 9.44
#